data_AF-A0A7J6BQ28-F1
#
_entry.id   AF-A0A7J6BQ28-F1
#
_cell.length_a   1.000
_cell.length_b   1.000
_cell.length_c   1.000
_cell.angle_alpha   90.00
_cell.angle_beta   90.00
_cell.angle_gamma   90.00
#
_symmetry.space_group_name_H-M   'P 1'
#
loop_
_entity.id
_entity.type
_entity.pdbx_description
1 polymer ?
#
loop_
_entity_poly.entity_id
_entity_poly.type
_entity_poly.pdbx_seq_one_letter_code
_entity_poly.pdbx_strand_id
1 'polypeptide(L)'
;MRLKKSSSRNAWMIAQASEFVKAKFEEGILPACMFVLEKSCTPGSGWGNPINISRVVSDMVIANKDCGVLAGNWSNCYGDGTAPTSWCSSGQVNNDKVYWQKKSNGTFGVVHVEKDVVGHCISTKAVGSDQRIDITNLYKHPLGYSEKCTALETAVRHGSKRCAYPLPCAEDVVCEVSLKGDGPCVGKDAVLYINLKNKCSSHRSITFYSQAAAMYYTGVRKTFLKRDQTCIELKPSECEK
;
A
#
# COMPACT_ATOMS: atom_id res chain seq x y z
N MET A 1 -16.82 -14.49 -21.14
CA MET A 1 -15.59 -15.31 -21.07
C MET A 1 -15.13 -15.33 -19.61
N ARG A 2 -15.19 -16.50 -18.94
CA ARG A 2 -14.88 -16.69 -17.51
C ARG A 2 -13.36 -16.60 -17.29
N LEU A 3 -12.91 -15.63 -16.49
CA LEU A 3 -11.54 -15.58 -16.00
C LEU A 3 -11.43 -16.33 -14.66
N LYS A 4 -10.42 -17.19 -14.59
CA LYS A 4 -10.12 -18.13 -13.50
C LYS A 4 -9.90 -17.37 -12.19
N LYS A 5 -10.58 -17.81 -11.12
CA LYS A 5 -10.39 -17.38 -9.73
C LYS A 5 -9.13 -18.05 -9.17
N SER A 6 -8.20 -17.25 -8.67
CA SER A 6 -7.10 -17.69 -7.79
C SER A 6 -7.19 -16.93 -6.46
N SER A 7 -6.97 -17.66 -5.38
CA SER A 7 -7.22 -17.32 -3.98
C SER A 7 -6.21 -16.29 -3.43
N SER A 8 -6.59 -15.67 -2.30
CA SER A 8 -5.87 -14.62 -1.53
C SER A 8 -6.03 -13.19 -2.05
N ARG A 9 -7.24 -12.61 -1.94
CA ARG A 9 -7.52 -11.23 -2.37
C ARG A 9 -6.89 -10.20 -1.42
N ASN A 10 -5.75 -9.67 -1.79
CA ASN A 10 -5.20 -8.43 -1.25
C ASN A 10 -6.06 -7.22 -1.68
N ALA A 11 -6.04 -6.11 -0.93
CA ALA A 11 -6.85 -4.92 -1.22
C ALA A 11 -6.66 -4.36 -2.65
N TRP A 12 -5.49 -4.56 -3.26
CA TRP A 12 -5.21 -4.16 -4.64
C TRP A 12 -5.97 -4.97 -5.71
N MET A 13 -6.55 -6.13 -5.37
CA MET A 13 -7.40 -6.90 -6.29
C MET A 13 -8.80 -6.32 -6.48
N ILE A 14 -9.24 -5.45 -5.58
CA ILE A 14 -10.55 -4.81 -5.63
C ILE A 14 -10.32 -3.32 -5.93
N ALA A 15 -10.20 -3.00 -7.23
CA ALA A 15 -10.11 -1.63 -7.67
C ALA A 15 -11.51 -1.01 -7.76
N GLN A 16 -11.72 0.10 -7.05
CA GLN A 16 -12.91 0.95 -7.18
C GLN A 16 -12.49 2.26 -7.84
N ALA A 17 -13.23 2.68 -8.86
CA ALA A 17 -13.03 3.97 -9.51
C ALA A 17 -13.96 5.01 -8.90
N SER A 18 -13.42 6.21 -8.67
CA SER A 18 -14.17 7.41 -8.34
C SER A 18 -13.99 8.42 -9.46
N GLU A 19 -15.07 9.12 -9.80
CA GLU A 19 -15.02 10.19 -10.79
C GLU A 19 -14.46 11.46 -10.16
N PHE A 20 -13.57 12.14 -10.90
CA PHE A 20 -13.00 13.42 -10.49
C PHE A 20 -13.15 14.43 -11.61
N VAL A 21 -13.83 15.54 -11.33
CA VAL A 21 -14.08 16.62 -12.31
C VAL A 21 -12.83 17.50 -12.42
N LYS A 22 -12.27 17.59 -13.63
CA LYS A 22 -11.14 18.48 -13.93
C LYS A 22 -11.65 19.82 -14.46
N ALA A 23 -11.89 20.77 -13.56
CA ALA A 23 -12.43 22.11 -13.81
C ALA A 23 -11.45 23.10 -14.51
N LYS A 24 -10.40 22.64 -15.20
CA LYS A 24 -9.29 23.53 -15.64
C LYS A 24 -9.67 24.68 -16.60
N PHE A 25 -10.86 24.63 -17.18
CA PHE A 25 -11.39 25.65 -18.09
C PHE A 25 -12.56 26.44 -17.48
N GLU A 26 -12.88 26.22 -16.21
CA GLU A 26 -13.85 27.02 -15.49
C GLU A 26 -13.29 28.42 -15.22
N GLU A 27 -14.18 29.40 -15.18
CA GLU A 27 -13.84 30.79 -14.91
C GLU A 27 -13.13 30.91 -13.56
N GLY A 28 -12.06 31.73 -13.51
CA GLY A 28 -11.28 31.95 -12.29
C GLY A 28 -10.20 30.90 -11.99
N ILE A 29 -10.19 29.72 -12.65
CA ILE A 29 -9.18 28.69 -12.39
C ILE A 29 -7.79 29.09 -12.89
N LEU A 30 -7.69 29.70 -14.08
CA LEU A 30 -6.40 30.18 -14.59
C LEU A 30 -5.80 31.30 -13.70
N PRO A 31 -6.57 32.35 -13.31
CA PRO A 31 -6.12 33.31 -12.30
C PRO A 31 -5.69 32.68 -10.97
N ALA A 32 -6.44 31.69 -10.46
CA ALA A 32 -6.10 30.98 -9.23
C ALA A 32 -4.78 30.21 -9.34
N CYS A 33 -4.53 29.53 -10.47
CA CYS A 33 -3.26 28.86 -10.74
C CYS A 33 -2.07 29.85 -10.73
N MET A 34 -2.23 31.03 -11.33
CA MET A 34 -1.20 32.07 -11.31
C MET A 34 -0.96 32.61 -9.90
N PHE A 35 -2.03 32.83 -9.14
CA PHE A 35 -1.93 33.27 -7.74
C PHE A 35 -1.14 32.29 -6.87
N VAL A 36 -1.33 30.98 -7.04
CA VAL A 36 -0.55 29.96 -6.32
C VAL A 36 0.95 30.05 -6.67
N LEU A 37 1.28 30.30 -7.94
CA LEU A 37 2.69 30.49 -8.35
C LEU A 37 3.28 31.76 -7.75
N GLU A 38 2.54 32.86 -7.73
CA GLU A 38 2.98 34.11 -7.09
C GLU A 38 3.25 33.92 -5.59
N LYS A 39 2.40 33.14 -4.89
CA LYS A 39 2.56 32.84 -3.47
C LYS A 39 3.71 31.88 -3.15
N SER A 40 4.27 31.20 -4.15
CA SER A 40 5.44 30.33 -3.96
C SER A 40 6.74 31.08 -3.70
N CYS A 41 6.75 32.41 -3.86
CA CYS A 41 7.95 33.25 -3.74
C CYS A 41 9.10 32.83 -4.68
N THR A 42 8.80 32.11 -5.78
CA THR A 42 9.80 31.69 -6.76
C THR A 42 9.97 32.74 -7.86
N PRO A 43 11.21 32.99 -8.35
CA PRO A 43 11.43 33.96 -9.41
C PRO A 43 10.67 33.60 -10.69
N GLY A 44 9.96 34.56 -11.28
CA GLY A 44 9.20 34.38 -12.52
C GLY A 44 10.05 33.92 -13.72
N SER A 45 11.37 34.18 -13.69
CA SER A 45 12.31 33.68 -14.70
C SER A 45 12.37 32.15 -14.79
N GLY A 46 11.96 31.44 -13.73
CA GLY A 46 11.92 29.99 -13.69
C GLY A 46 10.61 29.37 -14.16
N TRP A 47 9.59 30.17 -14.49
CA TRP A 47 8.24 29.66 -14.81
C TRP A 47 8.14 29.09 -16.24
N GLY A 48 9.04 29.47 -17.15
CA GLY A 48 9.13 28.81 -18.46
C GLY A 48 9.63 27.37 -18.41
N ASN A 49 10.13 26.90 -17.25
CA ASN A 49 10.71 25.57 -17.10
C ASN A 49 9.69 24.60 -16.47
N PRO A 50 9.20 23.59 -17.21
CA PRO A 50 8.20 22.64 -16.70
C PRO A 50 8.69 21.80 -15.51
N ILE A 51 10.00 21.54 -15.40
CA ILE A 51 10.59 20.83 -14.26
C ILE A 51 10.48 21.68 -13.00
N ASN A 52 10.77 22.99 -13.14
CA ASN A 52 10.71 23.92 -12.02
C ASN A 52 9.27 24.12 -11.56
N ILE A 53 8.34 24.42 -12.48
CA ILE A 53 6.91 24.53 -12.16
C ILE A 53 6.38 23.27 -11.48
N SER A 54 6.73 22.07 -11.98
CA SER A 54 6.24 20.82 -11.38
C SER A 54 6.66 20.67 -9.91
N ARG A 55 7.88 21.10 -9.56
CA ARG A 55 8.36 21.09 -8.17
C ARG A 55 7.65 22.11 -7.30
N VAL A 56 7.53 23.34 -7.81
CA VAL A 56 6.87 24.44 -7.11
C VAL A 56 5.41 24.11 -6.82
N VAL A 57 4.68 23.64 -7.84
CA VAL A 57 3.27 23.24 -7.68
C VAL A 57 3.14 22.06 -6.72
N SER A 58 4.03 21.06 -6.78
CA SER A 58 3.99 19.93 -5.84
C SER A 58 4.18 20.35 -4.39
N ASP A 59 5.05 21.33 -4.14
CA ASP A 59 5.26 21.90 -2.80
C ASP A 59 4.04 22.73 -2.37
N MET A 60 3.54 23.62 -3.24
CA MET A 60 2.41 24.50 -2.93
C MET A 60 1.07 23.78 -2.79
N VAL A 61 0.89 22.58 -3.37
CA VAL A 61 -0.34 21.80 -3.17
C VAL A 61 -0.46 21.35 -1.72
N ILE A 62 0.66 21.05 -1.04
CA ILE A 62 0.67 20.62 0.35
C ILE A 62 0.97 21.85 1.21
N ALA A 63 0.12 22.14 2.21
CA ALA A 63 0.36 23.21 3.18
C ALA A 63 1.47 22.81 4.15
N ASN A 64 2.69 22.71 3.63
CA ASN A 64 3.90 22.64 4.43
C ASN A 64 4.42 24.07 4.54
N LYS A 65 4.52 24.60 5.77
CA LYS A 65 4.95 25.98 6.07
C LYS A 65 3.93 27.09 5.73
N ASP A 66 2.64 26.89 6.01
CA ASP A 66 1.57 27.91 6.01
C ASP A 66 1.20 28.59 4.67
N CYS A 67 1.83 28.19 3.55
CA CYS A 67 1.58 28.81 2.24
C CYS A 67 0.90 27.89 1.21
N GLY A 68 0.64 26.62 1.53
CA GLY A 68 0.08 25.66 0.57
C GLY A 68 -1.45 25.61 0.54
N VAL A 69 -1.98 25.03 -0.54
CA VAL A 69 -3.41 25.02 -0.88
C VAL A 69 -4.20 24.03 -0.01
N LEU A 70 -3.63 22.87 0.30
CA LEU A 70 -4.33 21.83 1.07
C LEU A 70 -3.58 21.49 2.36
N ALA A 71 -4.26 21.62 3.50
CA ALA A 71 -3.78 21.10 4.77
C ALA A 71 -4.12 19.60 4.89
N GLY A 72 -3.10 18.76 5.04
CA GLY A 72 -3.30 17.33 5.30
C GLY A 72 -3.82 17.09 6.71
N ASN A 73 -5.00 16.49 6.85
CA ASN A 73 -5.58 16.14 8.14
C ASN A 73 -5.97 14.65 8.19
N TRP A 74 -5.23 13.87 8.99
CA TRP A 74 -5.49 12.43 9.22
C TRP A 74 -6.03 12.14 10.64
N SER A 75 -6.53 13.16 11.34
CA SER A 75 -6.94 13.07 12.76
C SER A 75 -8.35 12.51 12.99
N ASN A 76 -9.15 12.35 11.93
CA ASN A 76 -10.56 11.95 12.00
C ASN A 76 -11.46 12.98 12.75
N CYS A 77 -10.97 14.20 12.97
CA CYS A 77 -11.74 15.35 13.41
C CYS A 77 -11.66 16.42 12.32
N TYR A 78 -12.77 16.69 11.64
CA TYR A 78 -12.86 17.61 10.50
C TYR A 78 -13.85 18.74 10.76
N GLY A 79 -14.02 19.17 12.02
CA GLY A 79 -15.04 20.15 12.40
C GLY A 79 -14.91 21.49 11.65
N ASP A 80 -13.74 21.77 11.09
CA ASP A 80 -13.36 22.95 10.33
C ASP A 80 -12.95 22.64 8.87
N GLY A 81 -13.18 21.43 8.36
CA GLY A 81 -12.72 21.04 7.01
C GLY A 81 -13.42 19.82 6.38
N THR A 82 -12.97 19.44 5.19
CA THR A 82 -13.52 18.29 4.44
C THR A 82 -12.64 17.05 4.63
N ALA A 83 -13.25 15.89 4.93
CA ALA A 83 -12.54 14.64 5.18
C ALA A 83 -11.77 14.15 3.92
N PRO A 84 -10.45 13.89 4.02
CA PRO A 84 -9.67 13.34 2.91
C PRO A 84 -9.85 11.82 2.84
N THR A 85 -10.91 11.35 2.19
CA THR A 85 -11.19 9.89 2.09
C THR A 85 -10.55 9.20 0.87
N SER A 86 -9.69 9.86 0.08
CA SER A 86 -9.19 9.25 -1.17
C SER A 86 -7.83 9.77 -1.68
N TRP A 87 -6.80 9.79 -0.84
CA TRP A 87 -5.44 10.14 -1.31
C TRP A 87 -4.38 9.11 -0.88
N CYS A 88 -3.97 8.24 -1.80
CA CYS A 88 -2.82 7.34 -1.61
C CYS A 88 -1.54 8.02 -2.12
N SER A 89 -0.52 8.16 -1.26
CA SER A 89 0.81 8.63 -1.68
C SER A 89 1.59 7.53 -2.42
N SER A 90 2.31 7.90 -3.48
CA SER A 90 3.15 7.04 -4.33
C SER A 90 4.51 6.65 -3.72
N GLY A 91 4.67 6.80 -2.40
CA GLY A 91 5.90 6.42 -1.73
C GLY A 91 6.05 4.90 -1.71
N GLN A 92 7.16 4.40 -2.26
CA GLN A 92 7.72 3.05 -2.01
C GLN A 92 7.20 1.89 -2.88
N VAL A 93 7.19 2.04 -4.20
CA VAL A 93 6.80 0.95 -5.13
C VAL A 93 7.64 -0.34 -5.06
N ASN A 94 8.84 -0.33 -4.45
CA ASN A 94 9.78 -1.45 -4.43
C ASN A 94 10.23 -1.87 -3.01
N ASN A 95 9.45 -1.58 -1.98
CA ASN A 95 9.83 -1.93 -0.62
C ASN A 95 9.46 -3.37 -0.23
N ASP A 96 10.33 -3.97 0.58
CA ASP A 96 10.04 -5.23 1.28
C ASP A 96 9.27 -4.96 2.57
N LYS A 97 8.31 -5.84 2.90
CA LYS A 97 7.61 -5.81 4.18
C LYS A 97 8.24 -6.84 5.12
N VAL A 98 8.88 -6.34 6.17
CA VAL A 98 9.59 -7.19 7.15
C VAL A 98 8.78 -7.25 8.44
N TYR A 99 8.45 -8.45 8.88
CA TYR A 99 7.74 -8.70 10.13
C TYR A 99 8.74 -9.00 11.24
N TRP A 100 8.72 -8.16 12.28
CA TRP A 100 9.60 -8.27 13.43
C TRP A 100 8.81 -8.71 14.67
N GLN A 101 9.40 -9.60 15.46
CA GLN A 101 8.88 -9.99 16.76
C GLN A 101 9.89 -9.64 17.84
N LYS A 102 9.42 -8.95 18.88
CA LYS A 102 10.22 -8.71 20.08
C LYS A 102 10.25 -9.99 20.91
N LYS A 103 11.44 -10.51 21.16
CA LYS A 103 11.69 -11.67 22.01
C LYS A 103 11.63 -11.28 23.49
N SER A 104 11.46 -12.27 24.37
CA SER A 104 11.43 -12.08 25.82
C SER A 104 12.69 -11.41 26.39
N ASN A 105 13.84 -11.63 25.76
CA ASN A 105 15.12 -10.99 26.09
C ASN A 105 15.24 -9.52 25.61
N GLY A 106 14.18 -8.94 25.04
CA GLY A 106 14.15 -7.56 24.55
C GLY A 106 14.69 -7.34 23.14
N THR A 107 15.34 -8.34 22.52
CA THR A 107 15.85 -8.27 21.14
C THR A 107 14.73 -8.46 20.11
N PHE A 108 14.94 -8.01 18.88
CA PHE A 108 14.01 -8.25 17.77
C PHE A 108 14.52 -9.37 16.85
N GLY A 109 13.62 -10.27 16.48
CA GLY A 109 13.86 -11.29 15.47
C GLY A 109 12.98 -11.04 14.24
N VAL A 110 13.54 -11.28 13.05
CA VAL A 110 12.77 -11.31 11.80
C VAL A 110 12.02 -12.63 11.76
N VAL A 111 10.70 -12.55 11.58
CA VAL A 111 9.82 -13.74 11.55
C VAL A 111 9.41 -14.09 10.14
N HIS A 112 9.17 -13.07 9.32
CA HIS A 112 8.74 -13.25 7.95
C HIS A 112 9.12 -12.02 7.11
N VAL A 113 9.36 -12.25 5.83
CA VAL A 113 9.71 -11.20 4.87
C VAL A 113 8.88 -11.42 3.63
N GLU A 114 8.01 -10.47 3.34
CA GLU A 114 7.30 -10.42 2.07
C GLU A 114 8.04 -9.47 1.13
N LYS A 115 8.57 -10.02 0.04
CA LYS A 115 9.20 -9.24 -1.03
C LYS A 115 8.18 -8.93 -2.11
N ASP A 116 8.35 -7.78 -2.76
CA ASP A 116 7.50 -7.35 -3.87
C ASP A 116 6.00 -7.30 -3.53
N VAL A 117 5.64 -6.86 -2.32
CA VAL A 117 4.23 -6.65 -1.91
C VAL A 117 3.76 -5.21 -2.09
N VAL A 118 4.65 -4.32 -2.50
CA VAL A 118 4.36 -2.90 -2.71
C VAL A 118 4.43 -2.59 -4.21
N GLY A 119 3.73 -1.53 -4.63
CA GLY A 119 3.74 -1.05 -6.02
C GLY A 119 3.01 -1.96 -7.00
N HIS A 120 1.94 -2.64 -6.58
CA HIS A 120 1.08 -3.38 -7.50
C HIS A 120 0.03 -2.50 -8.15
N CYS A 121 -0.36 -2.85 -9.37
CA CYS A 121 -1.51 -2.27 -10.05
C CYS A 121 -1.42 -0.73 -10.15
N ILE A 122 -0.24 -0.19 -10.41
CA ILE A 122 -0.05 1.25 -10.63
C ILE A 122 -0.86 1.61 -11.87
N SER A 123 -1.78 2.56 -11.75
CA SER A 123 -2.85 2.73 -12.72
C SER A 123 -2.97 4.17 -13.21
N THR A 124 -3.44 4.33 -14.44
CA THR A 124 -3.93 5.59 -14.97
C THR A 124 -5.23 5.37 -15.75
N LYS A 125 -5.99 6.43 -16.01
CA LYS A 125 -7.17 6.39 -16.88
C LYS A 125 -6.72 6.37 -18.35
N ALA A 126 -7.40 5.57 -19.17
CA ALA A 126 -7.16 5.48 -20.61
C ALA A 126 -7.44 6.79 -21.33
N VAL A 127 -6.71 7.04 -22.42
CA VAL A 127 -6.99 8.18 -23.30
C VAL A 127 -8.34 7.94 -23.98
N GLY A 128 -9.26 8.91 -23.84
CA GLY A 128 -10.58 8.85 -24.49
C GLY A 128 -11.58 7.86 -23.88
N SER A 129 -11.28 7.22 -22.74
CA SER A 129 -12.25 6.35 -22.06
C SER A 129 -12.03 6.30 -20.55
N ASP A 130 -13.02 5.81 -19.80
CA ASP A 130 -12.92 5.58 -18.35
C ASP A 130 -12.25 4.25 -17.98
N GLN A 131 -11.66 3.58 -18.97
CA GLN A 131 -10.98 2.31 -18.72
C GLN A 131 -9.69 2.52 -17.94
N ARG A 132 -9.42 1.59 -17.02
CA ARG A 132 -8.17 1.54 -16.26
C ARG A 132 -7.05 0.98 -17.14
N ILE A 133 -5.93 1.68 -17.22
CA ILE A 133 -4.68 1.19 -17.80
C ILE A 133 -3.70 0.90 -16.67
N ASP A 134 -3.17 -0.32 -16.64
CA ASP A 134 -2.08 -0.71 -15.74
C ASP A 134 -0.74 -0.27 -16.34
N ILE A 135 0.00 0.55 -15.59
CA ILE A 135 1.30 1.11 -15.96
C ILE A 135 2.41 0.64 -15.01
N THR A 136 2.19 -0.45 -14.26
CA THR A 136 3.17 -0.97 -13.28
C THR A 136 4.55 -1.21 -13.90
N ASN A 137 4.60 -1.70 -15.15
CA ASN A 137 5.84 -1.96 -15.88
C ASN A 137 6.67 -0.70 -16.17
N LEU A 138 6.07 0.50 -16.11
CA LEU A 138 6.79 1.77 -16.26
C LEU A 138 7.53 2.18 -14.97
N TYR A 139 7.16 1.61 -13.83
CA TYR A 139 7.72 1.95 -12.51
C TYR A 139 8.60 0.83 -11.94
N LYS A 140 8.31 -0.43 -12.26
CA LYS A 140 9.11 -1.57 -11.83
C LYS A 140 9.22 -2.63 -12.92
N HIS A 141 10.39 -3.25 -13.00
CA HIS A 141 10.61 -4.39 -13.89
C HIS A 141 9.80 -5.61 -13.42
N PRO A 142 9.29 -6.43 -14.36
CA PRO A 142 8.59 -7.66 -14.01
C PRO A 142 9.49 -8.63 -13.23
N LEU A 143 8.87 -9.46 -12.39
CA LEU A 143 9.56 -10.44 -11.55
C LEU A 143 10.34 -11.46 -12.39
N GLY A 144 11.60 -11.71 -12.01
CA GLY A 144 12.38 -12.85 -12.49
C GLY A 144 13.50 -12.54 -13.50
N TYR A 145 13.76 -11.27 -13.81
CA TYR A 145 14.72 -10.89 -14.85
C TYR A 145 15.91 -10.07 -14.33
N SER A 146 17.03 -10.11 -15.05
CA SER A 146 18.29 -9.42 -14.72
C SER A 146 18.11 -7.91 -14.49
N GLU A 147 17.16 -7.25 -15.17
CA GLU A 147 16.98 -5.81 -15.03
C GLU A 147 16.47 -5.39 -13.65
N LYS A 148 15.68 -6.23 -12.96
CA LYS A 148 15.26 -5.93 -11.57
C LYS A 148 16.47 -5.88 -10.65
N CYS A 149 17.41 -6.81 -10.80
CA CYS A 149 18.64 -6.83 -10.01
C CYS A 149 19.51 -5.61 -10.35
N THR A 150 19.70 -5.31 -11.63
CA THR A 150 20.47 -4.14 -12.08
C THR A 150 19.87 -2.82 -11.59
N ALA A 151 18.55 -2.66 -11.65
CA ALA A 151 17.87 -1.46 -11.14
C ALA A 151 18.04 -1.30 -9.63
N LEU A 152 17.94 -2.41 -8.88
CA LEU A 152 18.16 -2.41 -7.42
C LEU A 152 19.61 -2.07 -7.08
N GLU A 153 20.59 -2.68 -7.74
CA GLU A 153 22.01 -2.41 -7.55
C GLU A 153 22.35 -0.94 -7.84
N THR A 154 21.78 -0.39 -8.92
CA THR A 154 21.94 1.02 -9.28
C THR A 154 21.33 1.93 -8.22
N ALA A 155 20.11 1.65 -7.75
CA ALA A 155 19.48 2.42 -6.68
C ALA A 155 20.31 2.42 -5.39
N VAL A 156 20.90 1.27 -5.03
CA VAL A 156 21.79 1.15 -3.86
C VAL A 156 23.05 2.00 -4.04
N ARG A 157 23.66 1.97 -5.23
CA ARG A 157 24.83 2.82 -5.56
C ARG A 157 24.53 4.31 -5.43
N HIS A 158 23.30 4.73 -5.72
CA HIS A 158 22.83 6.12 -5.60
C HIS A 158 22.22 6.46 -4.22
N GLY A 159 22.50 5.65 -3.19
CA GLY A 159 22.20 5.98 -1.79
C GLY A 159 20.95 5.31 -1.21
N SER A 160 20.28 4.41 -1.95
CA SER A 160 19.25 3.56 -1.34
C SER A 160 19.89 2.55 -0.39
N LYS A 161 19.45 2.53 0.87
CA LYS A 161 19.97 1.59 1.85
C LYS A 161 19.27 0.24 1.69
N ARG A 162 20.04 -0.81 1.46
CA ARG A 162 19.54 -2.17 1.59
C ARG A 162 19.42 -2.48 3.09
N CYS A 163 18.20 -2.77 3.56
CA CYS A 163 18.04 -3.34 4.89
C CYS A 163 18.48 -4.80 4.81
N ALA A 164 19.67 -5.12 5.33
CA ALA A 164 20.11 -6.49 5.51
C ALA A 164 19.43 -7.04 6.77
N TYR A 165 18.52 -8.00 6.57
CA TYR A 165 17.85 -8.72 7.63
C TYR A 165 18.27 -10.20 7.57
N PRO A 166 18.49 -10.88 8.70
CA PRO A 166 18.71 -12.32 8.71
C PRO A 166 17.49 -13.02 8.10
N LEU A 167 17.73 -14.03 7.28
CA LEU A 167 16.64 -14.81 6.68
C LEU A 167 15.85 -15.52 7.80
N PRO A 168 14.52 -15.56 7.70
CA PRO A 168 13.71 -16.37 8.61
C PRO A 168 14.16 -17.84 8.59
N CYS A 169 13.99 -18.54 9.70
CA CYS A 169 14.09 -20.00 9.71
C CYS A 169 13.06 -20.61 8.75
N ALA A 170 13.27 -21.87 8.35
CA ALA A 170 12.37 -22.57 7.43
C ALA A 170 10.89 -22.49 7.90
N GLU A 171 9.98 -22.21 6.96
CA GLU A 171 8.55 -22.16 7.23
C GLU A 171 7.97 -23.56 7.35
N ASP A 172 7.94 -24.10 8.57
CA ASP A 172 7.36 -25.41 8.86
C ASP A 172 5.84 -25.43 8.66
N VAL A 173 5.15 -24.30 8.89
CA VAL A 173 3.70 -24.17 8.74
C VAL A 173 3.38 -22.89 7.97
N VAL A 174 2.50 -22.99 6.98
CA VAL A 174 1.99 -21.85 6.19
C VAL A 174 0.61 -21.46 6.67
N CYS A 175 0.35 -20.16 6.75
CA CYS A 175 -0.96 -19.60 7.03
C CYS A 175 -1.47 -18.80 5.81
N GLU A 176 -2.62 -19.20 5.27
CA GLU A 176 -3.28 -18.52 4.16
C GLU A 176 -4.66 -18.01 4.59
N VAL A 177 -4.88 -16.70 4.49
CA VAL A 177 -6.16 -16.07 4.80
C VAL A 177 -6.93 -15.82 3.51
N SER A 178 -8.21 -16.21 3.48
CA SER A 178 -9.10 -15.96 2.34
C SER A 178 -10.46 -15.45 2.80
N LEU A 179 -11.15 -14.74 1.91
CA LEU A 179 -12.45 -14.13 2.15
C LEU A 179 -13.53 -14.90 1.39
N LYS A 180 -14.72 -15.06 1.98
CA LYS A 180 -15.88 -15.60 1.29
C LYS A 180 -16.41 -14.60 0.26
N GLY A 181 -16.72 -15.07 -0.95
CA GLY A 181 -17.36 -14.25 -1.98
C GLY A 181 -16.45 -13.14 -2.48
N ASP A 182 -17.03 -11.96 -2.76
CA ASP A 182 -16.32 -10.80 -3.31
C ASP A 182 -15.68 -9.86 -2.29
N GLY A 183 -15.69 -10.28 -1.02
CA GLY A 183 -15.18 -9.52 0.10
C GLY A 183 -16.30 -8.98 1.00
N PRO A 184 -15.92 -8.31 2.09
CA PRO A 184 -16.87 -7.77 3.04
C PRO A 184 -17.67 -6.61 2.44
N CYS A 185 -18.96 -6.53 2.76
CA CYS A 185 -19.82 -5.38 2.46
C CYS A 185 -20.24 -4.71 3.76
N VAL A 186 -20.30 -3.38 3.76
CA VAL A 186 -20.78 -2.62 4.93
C VAL A 186 -22.21 -3.05 5.27
N GLY A 187 -22.46 -3.30 6.55
CA GLY A 187 -23.76 -3.74 7.06
C GLY A 187 -24.08 -5.23 6.87
N LYS A 188 -23.14 -6.03 6.35
CA LYS A 188 -23.28 -7.49 6.23
C LYS A 188 -22.15 -8.21 6.96
N ASP A 189 -22.41 -9.44 7.36
CA ASP A 189 -21.40 -10.28 7.98
C ASP A 189 -20.27 -10.61 7.00
N ALA A 190 -19.03 -10.54 7.50
CA ALA A 190 -17.83 -10.92 6.77
C ALA A 190 -17.34 -12.28 7.27
N VAL A 191 -17.13 -13.22 6.34
CA VAL A 191 -16.61 -14.55 6.66
C VAL A 191 -15.19 -14.68 6.11
N LEU A 192 -14.25 -14.95 7.02
CA LEU A 192 -12.83 -15.18 6.76
C LEU A 192 -12.52 -16.66 6.99
N TYR A 193 -11.70 -17.25 6.11
CA TYR A 193 -11.15 -18.59 6.27
C TYR A 193 -9.65 -18.48 6.49
N ILE A 194 -9.13 -19.19 7.48
CA ILE A 194 -7.71 -19.21 7.81
C ILE A 194 -7.25 -20.65 7.63
N ASN A 195 -6.49 -20.90 6.56
CA ASN A 195 -5.98 -22.23 6.25
C ASN A 195 -4.56 -22.36 6.80
N LEU A 196 -4.32 -23.37 7.60
CA LEU A 196 -3.02 -23.68 8.18
C LEU A 196 -2.50 -24.99 7.57
N LYS A 197 -1.31 -24.95 6.96
CA LYS A 197 -0.72 -26.11 6.30
C LYS A 197 0.65 -26.43 6.88
N ASN A 198 0.78 -27.62 7.47
CA ASN A 198 2.08 -28.15 7.88
C ASN A 198 2.86 -28.62 6.64
N LYS A 199 4.05 -28.06 6.41
CA LYS A 199 4.98 -28.46 5.34
C LYS A 199 5.94 -29.56 5.78
N CYS A 200 6.03 -29.84 7.08
CA CYS A 200 6.92 -30.85 7.62
C CYS A 200 6.34 -32.26 7.51
N SER A 201 7.24 -33.23 7.48
CA SER A 201 6.96 -34.65 7.65
C SER A 201 6.80 -35.06 9.12
N SER A 202 6.93 -34.11 10.06
CA SER A 202 6.78 -34.32 11.50
C SER A 202 5.61 -33.52 12.05
N HIS A 203 5.09 -34.00 13.18
CA HIS A 203 4.02 -33.36 13.94
C HIS A 203 4.43 -31.96 14.42
N ARG A 204 3.49 -31.01 14.41
CA ARG A 204 3.72 -29.63 14.85
C ARG A 204 2.56 -29.14 15.72
N SER A 205 2.90 -28.68 16.93
CA SER A 205 1.98 -27.93 17.79
C SER A 205 2.22 -26.44 17.59
N ILE A 206 1.17 -25.68 17.28
CA ILE A 206 1.26 -24.24 17.06
C ILE A 206 0.31 -23.49 17.98
N THR A 207 0.75 -22.32 18.46
CA THR A 207 -0.14 -21.34 19.07
C THR A 207 -0.49 -20.29 18.03
N PHE A 208 -1.73 -20.34 17.55
CA PHE A 208 -2.25 -19.45 16.55
C PHE A 208 -2.87 -18.20 17.19
N TYR A 209 -2.40 -17.02 16.78
CA TYR A 209 -2.91 -15.72 17.22
C TYR A 209 -3.60 -15.02 16.05
N SER A 210 -4.89 -14.73 16.17
CA SER A 210 -5.65 -14.02 15.14
C SER A 210 -6.20 -12.70 15.67
N GLN A 211 -6.16 -11.66 14.83
CA GLN A 211 -6.67 -10.33 15.18
C GLN A 211 -7.34 -9.70 13.97
N ALA A 212 -8.59 -9.30 14.12
CA ALA A 212 -9.31 -8.47 13.17
C ALA A 212 -9.40 -7.04 13.72
N ALA A 213 -9.05 -6.04 12.91
CA ALA A 213 -9.04 -4.65 13.32
C ALA A 213 -9.61 -3.73 12.24
N ALA A 214 -10.29 -2.66 12.66
CA ALA A 214 -10.66 -1.57 11.79
C ALA A 214 -9.45 -0.66 11.58
N MET A 215 -9.10 -0.39 10.33
CA MET A 215 -7.94 0.41 9.93
C MET A 215 -8.36 1.49 8.93
N TYR A 216 -7.66 2.61 8.94
CA TYR A 216 -7.73 3.61 7.88
C TYR A 216 -6.97 3.13 6.64
N TYR A 217 -7.29 3.70 5.48
CA TYR A 217 -6.63 3.33 4.21
C TYR A 217 -5.11 3.59 4.23
N THR A 218 -4.65 4.48 5.12
CA THR A 218 -3.23 4.76 5.38
C THR A 218 -2.51 3.65 6.15
N GLY A 219 -3.23 2.63 6.62
CA GLY A 219 -2.71 1.57 7.48
C GLY A 219 -2.74 1.88 8.98
N VAL A 220 -3.19 3.07 9.38
CA VAL A 220 -3.34 3.44 10.80
C VAL A 220 -4.50 2.64 11.41
N ARG A 221 -4.25 1.94 12.51
CA ARG A 221 -5.26 1.13 13.21
C ARG A 221 -6.16 2.01 14.08
N LYS A 222 -7.49 1.85 13.96
CA LYS A 222 -8.48 2.54 14.79
C LYS A 222 -8.88 1.73 16.03
N THR A 223 -9.32 0.49 15.85
CA THR A 223 -9.77 -0.38 16.95
C THR A 223 -9.72 -1.86 16.57
N PHE A 224 -9.76 -2.74 17.56
CA PHE A 224 -9.90 -4.18 17.36
C PHE A 224 -11.38 -4.58 17.29
N LEU A 225 -11.71 -5.41 16.30
CA LEU A 225 -13.02 -6.02 16.15
C LEU A 225 -13.07 -7.39 16.81
N LYS A 226 -11.99 -8.17 16.69
CA LYS A 226 -11.87 -9.50 17.27
C LYS A 226 -10.41 -9.86 17.56
N ARG A 227 -10.17 -10.63 18.62
CA ARG A 227 -8.87 -11.22 18.94
C ARG A 227 -9.11 -12.63 19.46
N ASP A 228 -8.46 -13.61 18.84
CA ASP A 228 -8.53 -15.00 19.27
C ASP A 228 -7.12 -15.58 19.42
N GLN A 229 -7.00 -16.56 20.31
CA GLN A 229 -5.80 -17.37 20.49
C GLN A 229 -6.22 -18.83 20.59
N THR A 230 -5.62 -19.70 19.78
CA THR A 230 -5.97 -21.13 19.72
C THR A 230 -4.70 -21.97 19.65
N CYS A 231 -4.66 -23.07 20.38
CA CYS A 231 -3.61 -24.08 20.21
C CYS A 231 -4.09 -25.12 19.21
N ILE A 232 -3.30 -25.38 18.17
CA ILE A 232 -3.65 -26.24 17.05
C ILE A 232 -2.55 -27.29 16.88
N GLU A 233 -2.96 -28.54 16.73
CA GLU A 233 -2.07 -29.68 16.52
C GLU A 233 -2.19 -30.13 15.07
N LEU A 234 -1.11 -29.97 14.30
CA LEU A 234 -1.08 -30.32 12.88
C LEU A 234 -0.23 -31.58 12.65
N LYS A 235 -0.86 -32.62 12.11
CA LYS A 235 -0.18 -33.83 11.66
C LYS A 235 0.76 -33.53 10.48
N PRO A 236 1.68 -34.46 10.17
CA PRO A 236 2.54 -34.35 8.99
C PRO A 236 1.75 -34.06 7.71
N SER A 237 2.14 -33.01 6.98
CA SER A 237 1.49 -32.59 5.72
C SER A 237 -0.01 -32.24 5.81
N GLU A 238 -0.56 -32.06 7.02
CA GLU A 238 -1.98 -31.74 7.23
C GLU A 238 -2.31 -30.30 6.84
N CYS A 239 -3.54 -30.10 6.39
CA CYS A 239 -4.11 -28.80 6.06
C CYS A 239 -5.43 -28.64 6.81
N GLU A 240 -5.45 -27.72 7.78
CA GLU A 240 -6.62 -27.37 8.57
C GLU A 240 -7.25 -26.08 8.02
N LYS A 241 -8.59 -25.99 8.02
CA LYS A 241 -9.36 -24.93 7.36
C LYS A 241 -10.29 -24.19 8.29
#